data_AF-A0A4P2R612-F1
#
_entry.id   AF-A0A4P2R612-F1
#
_cell.length_a   1.000
_cell.length_b   1.000
_cell.length_c   1.000
_cell.angle_alpha   90.00
_cell.angle_beta   90.00
_cell.angle_gamma   90.00
#
_symmetry.space_group_name_H-M   'P 1'
#
loop_
_entity.id
_entity.type
_entity.pdbx_description
1 polymer ?
#
loop_
_entity_poly.entity_id
_entity_poly.type
_entity_poly.pdbx_seq_one_letter_code
_entity_poly.pdbx_strand_id
1 'polypeptide(L)'
;MYTAIIDSIANPSPTRETPLERAIITKTWRVLGLQGFIFAAYLDYFCDLFGIPKGRTHWRIYDYFRERCEDPEVAGRFRGLEHLPEGTFGRELWKHCRAKGVPLPGEPRGLPLNGAVHDMIHLLSGYDITSWEEMLATAFSLGFMFTRKARNYAPRRHLTVLPVRILASLVPIRRVQRAIRRGEAMTVDLFGDWDPWEVMEMPLEEIKRNYNITPE
;
A
#
# COMPACT_ATOMS: atom_id res chain seq x y z
N MET A 1 -0.94 48.11 -2.46
CA MET A 1 -1.77 47.14 -1.71
C MET A 1 -2.39 46.06 -2.62
N TYR A 2 -1.72 45.67 -3.71
CA TYR A 2 -2.20 44.61 -4.63
C TYR A 2 -1.13 43.56 -4.96
N THR A 3 0.12 43.79 -4.59
CA THR A 3 1.26 42.89 -4.88
C THR A 3 1.43 41.78 -3.85
N ALA A 4 0.92 41.94 -2.62
CA ALA A 4 1.08 40.95 -1.55
C ALA A 4 0.13 39.73 -1.65
N ILE A 5 -0.92 39.81 -2.49
CA ILE A 5 -1.88 38.70 -2.67
C ILE A 5 -1.36 37.69 -3.72
N ILE A 6 -0.53 38.13 -4.66
CA ILE A 6 -0.01 37.29 -5.74
C ILE A 6 1.14 36.38 -5.24
N ASP A 7 1.96 36.85 -4.31
CA ASP A 7 3.05 36.04 -3.74
C ASP A 7 2.53 34.89 -2.83
N SER A 8 1.29 34.97 -2.33
CA SER A 8 0.64 33.89 -1.57
C SER A 8 0.17 32.72 -2.47
N ILE A 9 0.15 32.89 -3.79
CA ILE A 9 -0.33 31.88 -4.74
C ILE A 9 0.85 31.08 -5.34
N ALA A 10 2.07 31.63 -5.28
CA ALA A 10 3.26 31.04 -5.90
C ALA A 10 4.05 30.07 -5.00
N ASN A 11 3.72 29.97 -3.70
CA ASN A 11 4.42 29.08 -2.76
C ASN A 11 3.47 28.55 -1.67
N PRO A 12 2.84 27.37 -1.84
CA PRO A 12 2.13 26.75 -0.75
C PRO A 12 3.16 26.23 0.27
N SER A 13 3.21 26.85 1.45
CA SER A 13 3.87 26.27 2.61
C SER A 13 3.27 24.89 2.91
N PRO A 14 4.03 23.94 3.48
CA PRO A 14 3.53 22.60 3.79
C PRO A 14 2.32 22.76 4.72
N THR A 15 1.17 22.38 4.18
CA THR A 15 -0.17 22.75 4.63
C THR A 15 -0.41 22.41 6.10
N ARG A 16 -0.69 23.43 6.93
CA ARG A 16 -1.29 23.24 8.25
C ARG A 16 -2.68 22.63 8.08
N GLU A 17 -2.85 21.40 8.56
CA GLU A 17 -4.13 20.70 8.63
C GLU A 17 -5.21 21.59 9.30
N THR A 18 -6.41 21.56 8.75
CA THR A 18 -7.59 22.26 9.24
C THR A 18 -8.03 21.71 10.61
N PRO A 19 -8.75 22.50 11.42
CA PRO A 19 -9.30 22.03 12.70
C PRO A 19 -10.23 20.81 12.56
N LEU A 20 -10.95 20.69 11.44
CA LEU A 20 -11.76 19.53 11.10
C LEU A 20 -10.88 18.31 10.79
N GLU A 21 -9.81 18.47 10.01
CA GLU A 21 -8.81 17.42 9.78
C GLU A 21 -8.18 16.95 11.10
N ARG A 22 -7.76 17.87 11.98
CA ARG A 22 -7.22 17.53 13.31
C ARG A 22 -8.23 16.84 14.24
N ALA A 23 -9.49 17.28 14.26
CA ALA A 23 -10.55 16.70 15.08
C ALA A 23 -10.97 15.30 14.60
N ILE A 24 -10.99 15.10 13.28
CA ILE A 24 -11.19 13.80 12.63
C ILE A 24 -10.03 12.86 13.01
N ILE A 25 -8.78 13.33 12.93
CA ILE A 25 -7.54 12.57 13.24
C ILE A 25 -7.47 12.07 14.70
N THR A 26 -8.04 12.78 15.68
CA THR A 26 -7.66 12.57 17.10
C THR A 26 -8.53 11.63 17.93
N LYS A 27 -9.82 11.42 17.63
CA LYS A 27 -10.69 10.60 18.52
C LYS A 27 -11.51 9.54 17.81
N THR A 28 -12.04 9.85 16.62
CA THR A 28 -12.83 8.93 15.80
C THR A 28 -11.95 8.04 14.94
N TRP A 29 -10.81 8.55 14.43
CA TRP A 29 -9.85 7.78 13.63
C TRP A 29 -9.07 6.72 14.40
N ARG A 30 -8.75 6.95 15.69
CA ARG A 30 -8.09 5.94 16.53
C ARG A 30 -8.98 4.73 16.82
N VAL A 31 -10.31 4.92 16.81
CA VAL A 31 -11.30 3.89 17.17
C VAL A 31 -11.93 3.23 15.93
N LEU A 32 -12.21 3.98 14.86
CA LEU A 32 -12.86 3.45 13.64
C LEU A 32 -11.90 3.29 12.46
N GLY A 33 -10.91 4.17 12.31
CA GLY A 33 -10.02 4.19 11.16
C GLY A 33 -8.83 3.23 11.28
N LEU A 34 -8.25 3.09 12.48
CA LEU A 34 -7.13 2.20 12.75
C LEU A 34 -7.57 0.75 13.04
N GLN A 35 -8.73 0.54 13.66
CA GLN A 35 -9.28 -0.80 13.95
C GLN A 35 -10.19 -1.32 12.82
N GLY A 36 -10.82 -0.45 12.03
CA GLY A 36 -11.75 -0.85 10.98
C GLY A 36 -11.10 -1.34 9.69
N PHE A 37 -9.88 -0.87 9.38
CA PHE A 37 -9.26 -1.12 8.07
C PHE A 37 -8.50 -2.45 7.95
N ILE A 38 -8.11 -3.06 9.07
CA ILE A 38 -7.35 -4.33 9.07
C ILE A 38 -8.12 -5.44 9.81
N PHE A 39 -9.08 -5.12 10.69
CA PHE A 39 -9.55 -6.07 11.68
C PHE A 39 -10.97 -6.64 11.50
N ALA A 40 -11.96 -5.82 11.14
CA ALA A 40 -13.37 -6.23 11.23
C ALA A 40 -13.97 -6.73 9.91
N ALA A 41 -13.59 -6.17 8.75
CA ALA A 41 -14.23 -6.53 7.47
C ALA A 41 -13.70 -7.86 6.87
N TYR A 42 -12.43 -8.19 7.08
CA TYR A 42 -11.82 -9.41 6.54
C TYR A 42 -12.12 -10.64 7.40
N LEU A 43 -12.16 -10.50 8.73
CA LEU A 43 -12.37 -11.64 9.63
C LEU A 43 -13.82 -12.13 9.57
N ASP A 44 -14.81 -11.22 9.53
CA ASP A 44 -16.23 -11.60 9.43
C ASP A 44 -16.56 -12.25 8.08
N TYR A 45 -16.07 -11.66 6.99
CA TYR A 45 -16.26 -12.16 5.63
C TYR A 45 -15.67 -13.57 5.43
N PHE A 46 -14.47 -13.84 5.95
CA PHE A 46 -13.84 -15.17 5.82
C PHE A 46 -14.34 -16.20 6.83
N CYS A 47 -14.73 -15.80 8.05
CA CYS A 47 -15.39 -16.69 9.00
C CYS A 47 -16.73 -17.19 8.47
N ASP A 48 -17.51 -16.33 7.79
CA ASP A 48 -18.79 -16.71 7.19
C ASP A 48 -18.60 -17.56 5.92
N LEU A 49 -17.57 -17.28 5.11
CA LEU A 49 -17.24 -18.06 3.91
C LEU A 49 -16.78 -19.50 4.22
N PHE A 50 -16.10 -19.72 5.35
CA PHE A 50 -15.50 -21.02 5.72
C PHE A 50 -16.15 -21.70 6.94
N GLY A 51 -17.22 -21.12 7.50
CA GLY A 51 -17.96 -21.70 8.64
C GLY A 51 -17.15 -21.74 9.94
N ILE A 52 -16.25 -20.78 10.16
CA ILE A 52 -15.33 -20.76 11.30
C ILE A 52 -15.96 -19.97 12.46
N PRO A 53 -16.05 -20.53 13.68
CA PRO A 53 -16.61 -19.84 14.84
C PRO A 53 -15.80 -18.57 15.21
N LYS A 54 -16.50 -17.44 15.33
CA LYS A 54 -15.89 -16.14 15.61
C LYS A 54 -15.45 -16.08 17.09
N GLY A 55 -14.12 -15.95 17.33
CA GLY A 55 -13.55 -15.57 18.64
C GLY A 55 -12.47 -16.49 19.24
N ARG A 56 -11.20 -16.31 18.84
CA ARG A 56 -10.01 -16.16 19.73
C ARG A 56 -8.75 -15.92 18.90
N THR A 57 -8.24 -14.68 18.98
CA THR A 57 -6.92 -14.20 18.55
C THR A 57 -6.64 -14.21 17.04
N HIS A 58 -6.98 -13.11 16.39
CA HIS A 58 -6.68 -12.80 14.99
C HIS A 58 -5.21 -12.75 14.59
N TRP A 59 -4.33 -12.37 15.51
CA TRP A 59 -2.89 -12.45 15.28
C TRP A 59 -2.47 -13.87 14.92
N ARG A 60 -3.17 -14.91 15.42
CA ARG A 60 -2.84 -16.31 15.11
C ARG A 60 -3.11 -16.72 13.66
N ILE A 61 -4.00 -16.04 12.93
CA ILE A 61 -4.22 -16.29 11.49
C ILE A 61 -3.11 -15.61 10.67
N TYR A 62 -2.75 -14.38 11.06
CA TYR A 62 -1.63 -13.65 10.49
C TYR A 62 -0.29 -14.38 10.73
N ASP A 63 -0.06 -14.85 11.96
CA ASP A 63 1.07 -15.69 12.35
C ASP A 63 1.04 -17.04 11.64
N TYR A 64 -0.13 -17.66 11.47
CA TYR A 64 -0.29 -18.93 10.75
C TYR A 64 0.15 -18.85 9.27
N PHE A 65 -0.13 -17.73 8.59
CA PHE A 65 0.35 -17.50 7.21
C PHE A 65 1.85 -17.15 7.18
N ARG A 66 2.34 -16.37 8.15
CA ARG A 66 3.75 -15.94 8.22
C ARG A 66 4.72 -17.06 8.66
N GLU A 67 4.27 -18.01 9.45
CA GLU A 67 5.07 -19.16 9.90
C GLU A 67 5.24 -20.25 8.83
N ARG A 68 4.48 -20.22 7.72
CA ARG A 68 4.49 -21.26 6.67
C ARG A 68 5.12 -20.84 5.35
N CYS A 69 5.63 -19.62 5.25
CA CYS A 69 6.22 -19.09 4.01
C CYS A 69 7.75 -19.14 4.00
N GLU A 70 8.37 -19.92 4.89
CA GLU A 70 9.81 -20.15 4.88
C GLU A 70 10.17 -21.02 3.67
N ASP A 71 10.99 -20.46 2.79
CA ASP A 71 11.48 -21.12 1.60
C ASP A 71 12.91 -20.59 1.35
N PRO A 72 13.94 -21.41 1.59
CA PRO A 72 15.33 -20.99 1.44
C PRO A 72 15.68 -20.55 0.01
N GLU A 73 15.04 -21.13 -1.01
CA GLU A 73 15.30 -20.78 -2.41
C GLU A 73 14.73 -19.39 -2.72
N VAL A 74 13.49 -19.14 -2.32
CA VAL A 74 12.85 -17.82 -2.45
C VAL A 74 13.61 -16.77 -1.64
N ALA A 75 13.98 -17.10 -0.40
CA ALA A 75 14.79 -16.22 0.44
C ALA A 75 16.13 -15.89 -0.21
N GLY A 76 16.80 -16.89 -0.80
CA GLY A 76 18.05 -16.71 -1.53
C GLY A 76 17.90 -15.73 -2.69
N ARG A 77 16.83 -15.87 -3.47
CA ARG A 77 16.52 -14.98 -4.60
C ARG A 77 16.29 -13.54 -4.14
N PHE A 78 15.51 -13.33 -3.07
CA PHE A 78 15.26 -12.01 -2.51
C PHE A 78 16.49 -11.39 -1.83
N ARG A 79 17.34 -12.20 -1.18
CA ARG A 79 18.63 -11.72 -0.64
C ARG A 79 19.58 -11.29 -1.75
N GLY A 80 19.56 -12.00 -2.89
CA GLY A 80 20.37 -11.65 -4.08
C GLY A 80 20.12 -10.24 -4.61
N LEU A 81 18.97 -9.64 -4.30
CA LEU A 81 18.67 -8.24 -4.63
C LEU A 81 19.66 -7.24 -4.01
N GLU A 82 20.36 -7.63 -2.94
CA GLU A 82 21.47 -6.84 -2.36
C GLU A 82 22.56 -6.52 -3.39
N HIS A 83 22.78 -7.38 -4.37
CA HIS A 83 23.85 -7.22 -5.35
C HIS A 83 23.44 -6.42 -6.59
N LEU A 84 22.16 -6.05 -6.71
CA LEU A 84 21.71 -5.22 -7.82
C LEU A 84 22.27 -3.78 -7.70
N PRO A 85 22.45 -3.08 -8.84
CA PRO A 85 22.93 -1.69 -8.83
C PRO A 85 22.04 -0.77 -7.99
N GLU A 86 22.63 0.23 -7.35
CA GLU A 86 21.86 1.22 -6.57
C GLU A 86 20.84 1.96 -7.44
N GLY A 87 19.67 2.28 -6.87
CA GLY A 87 18.59 2.92 -7.59
C GLY A 87 17.75 1.99 -8.45
N THR A 88 18.13 0.72 -8.61
CA THR A 88 17.23 -0.32 -9.15
C THR A 88 16.16 -0.68 -8.13
N PHE A 89 15.00 -1.09 -8.62
CA PHE A 89 13.86 -1.40 -7.75
C PHE A 89 14.15 -2.51 -6.75
N GLY A 90 14.78 -3.60 -7.18
CA GLY A 90 15.16 -4.71 -6.32
C GLY A 90 16.17 -4.29 -5.26
N ARG A 91 17.18 -3.48 -5.61
CA ARG A 91 18.16 -2.98 -4.64
C ARG A 91 17.51 -2.09 -3.59
N GLU A 92 16.59 -1.21 -4.00
CA GLU A 92 15.88 -0.32 -3.08
C GLU A 92 14.85 -1.09 -2.23
N LEU A 93 14.21 -2.14 -2.75
CA LEU A 93 13.37 -3.08 -1.99
C LEU A 93 14.15 -3.75 -0.88
N TRP A 94 15.30 -4.33 -1.22
CA TRP A 94 16.16 -4.96 -0.21
C TRP A 94 16.59 -3.96 0.86
N LYS A 95 17.04 -2.75 0.48
CA LYS A 95 17.43 -1.70 1.41
C LYS A 95 16.28 -1.31 2.33
N HIS A 96 15.08 -1.12 1.78
CA HIS A 96 13.88 -0.76 2.54
C HIS A 96 13.53 -1.81 3.59
N CYS A 97 13.45 -3.08 3.17
CA CYS A 97 13.15 -4.19 4.07
C CYS A 97 14.18 -4.30 5.21
N ARG A 98 15.48 -4.16 4.91
CA ARG A 98 16.53 -4.21 5.93
C ARG A 98 16.50 -3.01 6.88
N ALA A 99 16.31 -1.81 6.37
CA ALA A 99 16.22 -0.60 7.19
C ALA A 99 15.01 -0.61 8.13
N LYS A 100 13.90 -1.22 7.69
CA LYS A 100 12.63 -1.26 8.43
C LYS A 100 12.40 -2.55 9.24
N GLY A 101 13.30 -3.53 9.12
CA GLY A 101 13.15 -4.83 9.78
C GLY A 101 11.99 -5.67 9.23
N VAL A 102 11.57 -5.43 7.99
CA VAL A 102 10.54 -6.20 7.29
C VAL A 102 11.20 -7.47 6.72
N PRO A 103 10.74 -8.68 7.07
CA PRO A 103 11.32 -9.92 6.53
C PRO A 103 11.02 -10.05 5.03
N LEU A 104 12.02 -10.48 4.26
CA LEU A 104 11.82 -10.75 2.84
C LEU A 104 11.00 -12.04 2.63
N PRO A 105 10.35 -12.21 1.47
CA PRO A 105 9.69 -13.48 1.14
C PRO A 105 10.66 -14.66 1.21
N GLY A 106 10.20 -15.78 1.75
CA GLY A 106 11.02 -16.96 2.03
C GLY A 106 11.77 -16.91 3.37
N GLU A 107 11.90 -15.74 4.01
CA GLU A 107 12.50 -15.63 5.35
C GLU A 107 11.47 -15.99 6.44
N PRO A 108 11.94 -16.34 7.67
CA PRO A 108 11.05 -16.51 8.80
C PRO A 108 10.16 -15.30 9.00
N ARG A 109 8.84 -15.55 9.04
CA ARG A 109 7.80 -14.52 9.13
C ARG A 109 7.69 -13.62 7.90
N GLY A 110 8.29 -13.95 6.77
CA GLY A 110 8.09 -13.25 5.50
C GLY A 110 6.67 -13.43 4.96
N LEU A 111 6.20 -12.45 4.18
CA LEU A 111 4.99 -12.64 3.39
C LEU A 111 5.28 -13.55 2.19
N PRO A 112 4.31 -14.36 1.73
CA PRO A 112 4.45 -15.06 0.46
C PRO A 112 4.59 -14.05 -0.70
N LEU A 113 5.17 -14.45 -1.83
CA LEU A 113 5.48 -13.56 -2.94
C LEU A 113 4.29 -12.69 -3.41
N ASN A 114 3.10 -13.28 -3.51
CA ASN A 114 1.87 -12.57 -3.85
C ASN A 114 1.45 -11.54 -2.80
N GLY A 115 1.77 -11.78 -1.52
CA GLY A 115 1.58 -10.84 -0.42
C GLY A 115 2.65 -9.73 -0.40
N ALA A 116 3.88 -10.05 -0.80
CA ALA A 116 5.01 -9.10 -0.82
C ALA A 116 4.83 -7.93 -1.79
N VAL A 117 3.88 -8.05 -2.74
CA VAL A 117 3.43 -6.92 -3.58
C VAL A 117 2.97 -5.74 -2.71
N HIS A 118 2.41 -6.00 -1.54
CA HIS A 118 2.08 -4.96 -0.56
C HIS A 118 3.33 -4.18 -0.11
N ASP A 119 4.39 -4.88 0.29
CA ASP A 119 5.65 -4.24 0.73
C ASP A 119 6.26 -3.41 -0.41
N MET A 120 6.15 -3.89 -1.65
CA MET A 120 6.60 -3.19 -2.86
C MET A 120 5.85 -1.88 -3.12
N ILE A 121 4.58 -1.80 -2.74
CA ILE A 121 3.76 -0.60 -2.94
C ILE A 121 4.29 0.57 -2.10
N HIS A 122 4.87 0.34 -0.92
CA HIS A 122 5.47 1.41 -0.13
C HIS A 122 6.56 2.15 -0.90
N LEU A 123 7.44 1.41 -1.60
CA LEU A 123 8.49 2.02 -2.42
C LEU A 123 7.96 2.72 -3.67
N LEU A 124 7.00 2.10 -4.35
CA LEU A 124 6.42 2.65 -5.57
C LEU A 124 5.63 3.93 -5.26
N SER A 125 4.80 3.90 -4.22
CA SER A 125 3.92 5.01 -3.84
C SER A 125 4.62 6.10 -3.02
N GLY A 126 5.73 5.79 -2.37
CA GLY A 126 6.44 6.69 -1.46
C GLY A 126 5.83 6.80 -0.05
N TYR A 127 4.78 6.03 0.25
CA TYR A 127 4.20 5.95 1.58
C TYR A 127 5.01 5.00 2.48
N ASP A 128 5.41 5.45 3.66
CA ASP A 128 6.14 4.63 4.64
C ASP A 128 5.24 3.55 5.30
N ILE A 129 5.75 2.82 6.28
CA ILE A 129 5.06 1.74 7.01
C ILE A 129 4.50 2.18 8.37
N THR A 130 4.37 3.50 8.61
CA THR A 130 3.67 3.97 9.82
C THR A 130 2.17 3.76 9.65
N SER A 131 1.43 3.65 10.76
CA SER A 131 -0.02 3.42 10.73
C SER A 131 -0.81 4.37 9.80
N TRP A 132 -0.39 5.62 9.68
CA TRP A 132 -1.05 6.59 8.79
C TRP A 132 -0.66 6.38 7.32
N GLU A 133 0.60 6.06 7.07
CA GLU A 133 1.14 5.84 5.74
C GLU A 133 0.64 4.52 5.13
N GLU A 134 0.44 3.48 5.96
CA GLU A 134 -0.25 2.22 5.59
C GLU A 134 -1.66 2.46 5.02
N MET A 135 -2.42 3.35 5.66
CA MET A 135 -3.73 3.73 5.18
C MET A 135 -3.65 4.45 3.83
N LEU A 136 -2.63 5.29 3.63
CA LEU A 136 -2.42 5.97 2.34
C LEU A 136 -1.96 5.00 1.25
N ALA A 137 -1.07 4.06 1.55
CA ALA A 137 -0.67 2.98 0.65
C ALA A 137 -1.87 2.11 0.25
N THR A 138 -2.77 1.83 1.19
CA THR A 138 -4.01 1.11 0.91
C THR A 138 -4.96 1.94 0.03
N ALA A 139 -5.16 3.22 0.35
CA ALA A 139 -6.00 4.11 -0.45
C ALA A 139 -5.47 4.26 -1.89
N PHE A 140 -4.16 4.35 -2.06
CA PHE A 140 -3.47 4.30 -3.35
C PHE A 140 -3.74 2.98 -4.09
N SER A 141 -3.66 1.85 -3.39
CA SER A 141 -3.94 0.53 -3.95
C SER A 141 -5.37 0.39 -4.47
N LEU A 142 -6.34 0.84 -3.67
CA LEU A 142 -7.75 0.88 -4.07
C LEU A 142 -7.97 1.74 -5.30
N GLY A 143 -7.11 2.74 -5.57
CA GLY A 143 -7.13 3.54 -6.79
C GLY A 143 -6.87 2.69 -8.04
N PHE A 144 -5.71 2.03 -8.10
CA PHE A 144 -5.28 1.31 -9.31
C PHE A 144 -6.03 -0.03 -9.51
N MET A 145 -6.49 -0.69 -8.45
CA MET A 145 -7.28 -1.95 -8.55
C MET A 145 -8.56 -1.79 -9.37
N PHE A 146 -9.13 -0.58 -9.43
CA PHE A 146 -10.42 -0.33 -10.08
C PHE A 146 -10.34 0.57 -11.31
N THR A 147 -9.13 0.88 -11.79
CA THR A 147 -8.95 1.70 -12.99
C THR A 147 -8.95 0.82 -14.25
N ARG A 148 -9.95 1.00 -15.13
CA ARG A 148 -10.06 0.23 -16.39
C ARG A 148 -8.91 0.48 -17.38
N LYS A 149 -8.14 1.55 -17.15
CA LYS A 149 -6.99 1.93 -17.97
C LYS A 149 -5.73 1.14 -17.62
N ALA A 150 -5.72 0.48 -16.47
CA ALA A 150 -4.56 -0.29 -16.05
C ALA A 150 -4.41 -1.56 -16.90
N ARG A 151 -3.18 -1.86 -17.32
CA ARG A 151 -2.83 -3.23 -17.71
C ARG A 151 -2.97 -4.15 -16.50
N ASN A 152 -3.23 -5.42 -16.75
CA ASN A 152 -3.54 -6.43 -15.71
C ASN A 152 -4.84 -6.15 -14.93
N TYR A 153 -5.70 -5.23 -15.41
CA TYR A 153 -6.96 -4.89 -14.77
C TYR A 153 -7.87 -6.12 -14.65
N ALA A 154 -8.04 -6.59 -13.40
CA ALA A 154 -8.81 -7.78 -13.09
C ALA A 154 -9.85 -7.47 -12.00
N PRO A 155 -10.90 -6.66 -12.28
CA PRO A 155 -11.82 -6.15 -11.26
C PRO A 155 -12.56 -7.25 -10.48
N ARG A 156 -12.73 -8.44 -11.08
CA ARG A 156 -13.32 -9.60 -10.43
C ARG A 156 -12.50 -10.07 -9.22
N ARG A 157 -11.18 -9.91 -9.25
CA ARG A 157 -10.28 -10.25 -8.13
C ARG A 157 -10.42 -9.27 -6.96
N HIS A 158 -10.92 -8.07 -7.24
CA HIS A 158 -11.01 -6.97 -6.28
C HIS A 158 -12.42 -6.73 -5.73
N LEU A 159 -13.42 -7.52 -6.14
CA LEU A 159 -14.81 -7.32 -5.70
C LEU A 159 -14.97 -7.34 -4.18
N THR A 160 -14.14 -8.12 -3.49
CA THR A 160 -14.13 -8.22 -2.02
C THR A 160 -13.72 -6.92 -1.34
N VAL A 161 -12.88 -6.10 -1.98
CA VAL A 161 -12.42 -4.80 -1.45
C VAL A 161 -13.22 -3.61 -1.98
N LEU A 162 -14.23 -3.83 -2.82
CA LEU A 162 -15.09 -2.77 -3.36
C LEU A 162 -15.82 -1.97 -2.26
N PRO A 163 -16.40 -2.58 -1.19
CA PRO A 163 -17.00 -1.82 -0.11
C PRO A 163 -16.00 -0.88 0.59
N VAL A 164 -14.76 -1.32 0.73
CA VAL A 164 -13.67 -0.54 1.32
C VAL A 164 -13.31 0.66 0.43
N ARG A 165 -13.22 0.45 -0.89
CA ARG A 165 -13.02 1.54 -1.86
C ARG A 165 -14.13 2.59 -1.76
N ILE A 166 -15.39 2.16 -1.69
CA ILE A 166 -16.53 3.08 -1.57
C ILE A 166 -16.39 3.91 -0.29
N LEU A 167 -16.15 3.26 0.85
CA LEU A 167 -15.97 3.95 2.12
C LEU A 167 -14.80 4.94 2.08
N ALA A 168 -13.64 4.52 1.58
CA ALA A 168 -12.45 5.36 1.47
C ALA A 168 -12.70 6.60 0.58
N SER A 169 -13.50 6.47 -0.47
CA SER A 169 -13.88 7.57 -1.37
C SER A 169 -14.79 8.60 -0.70
N LEU A 170 -15.56 8.20 0.31
CA LEU A 170 -16.44 9.08 1.09
C LEU A 170 -15.70 9.82 2.21
N VAL A 171 -14.46 9.44 2.53
CA VAL A 171 -13.66 10.10 3.56
C VAL A 171 -13.24 11.49 3.05
N PRO A 172 -13.64 12.60 3.71
CA PRO A 172 -13.33 13.96 3.28
C PRO A 172 -11.91 14.39 3.72
N ILE A 173 -10.93 13.48 3.66
CA ILE A 173 -9.53 13.75 4.01
C ILE A 173 -8.75 13.93 2.72
N ARG A 174 -8.17 15.12 2.53
CA ARG A 174 -7.48 15.49 1.29
C ARG A 174 -6.36 14.53 0.92
N ARG A 175 -5.56 14.09 1.90
CA ARG A 175 -4.42 13.19 1.68
C ARG A 175 -4.87 11.78 1.25
N VAL A 176 -5.95 11.26 1.83
CA VAL A 176 -6.58 9.98 1.43
C VAL A 176 -7.17 10.07 0.03
N GLN A 177 -7.97 11.11 -0.25
CA GLN A 177 -8.53 11.31 -1.59
C GLN A 177 -7.46 11.50 -2.66
N ARG A 178 -6.35 12.16 -2.30
CA ARG A 178 -5.19 12.29 -3.18
C ARG A 178 -4.51 10.94 -3.42
N ALA A 179 -4.31 10.11 -2.39
CA ALA A 179 -3.77 8.76 -2.55
C ALA A 179 -4.60 7.93 -3.54
N ILE A 180 -5.94 7.94 -3.41
CA ILE A 180 -6.85 7.27 -4.35
C ILE A 180 -6.63 7.78 -5.77
N ARG A 181 -6.65 9.10 -5.99
CA ARG A 181 -6.44 9.69 -7.32
C ARG A 181 -5.08 9.35 -7.92
N ARG A 182 -4.02 9.32 -7.10
CA ARG A 182 -2.67 8.89 -7.53
C ARG A 182 -2.70 7.45 -8.03
N GLY A 183 -3.40 6.55 -7.33
CA GLY A 183 -3.60 5.17 -7.77
C GLY A 183 -4.46 5.06 -9.03
N GLU A 184 -5.56 5.82 -9.13
CA GLU A 184 -6.43 5.82 -10.32
C GLU A 184 -5.71 6.28 -11.60
N ALA A 185 -4.69 7.12 -11.44
CA ALA A 185 -3.83 7.58 -12.53
C ALA A 185 -2.86 6.50 -13.01
N MET A 186 -2.59 5.46 -12.22
CA MET A 186 -1.65 4.41 -12.62
C MET A 186 -2.14 3.64 -13.85
N THR A 187 -1.16 3.14 -14.60
CA THR A 187 -1.37 2.36 -15.82
C THR A 187 -1.23 0.85 -15.58
N VAL A 188 -1.06 0.40 -14.33
CA VAL A 188 -0.84 -1.01 -13.97
C VAL A 188 -1.60 -1.37 -12.70
N ASP A 189 -2.27 -2.52 -12.73
CA ASP A 189 -2.83 -3.16 -11.54
C ASP A 189 -1.81 -4.15 -10.98
N LEU A 190 -1.16 -3.77 -9.87
CA LEU A 190 -0.11 -4.57 -9.25
C LEU A 190 -0.63 -5.85 -8.58
N PHE A 191 -1.92 -5.91 -8.25
CA PHE A 191 -2.56 -7.10 -7.69
C PHE A 191 -3.28 -7.96 -8.75
N GLY A 192 -3.13 -7.61 -10.03
CA GLY A 192 -3.53 -8.43 -11.17
C GLY A 192 -2.51 -9.53 -11.46
N ASP A 193 -2.26 -9.80 -12.75
CA ASP A 193 -1.19 -10.72 -13.20
C ASP A 193 0.16 -10.01 -13.33
N TRP A 194 0.50 -9.15 -12.37
CA TRP A 194 1.77 -8.41 -12.37
C TRP A 194 2.91 -9.29 -11.83
N ASP A 195 3.97 -9.47 -12.63
CA ASP A 195 5.19 -10.13 -12.18
C ASP A 195 6.22 -9.09 -11.71
N PRO A 196 6.56 -9.02 -10.41
CA PRO A 196 7.56 -8.09 -9.92
C PRO A 196 8.97 -8.36 -10.46
N TRP A 197 9.27 -9.60 -10.86
CA TRP A 197 10.61 -9.97 -11.32
C TRP A 197 10.98 -9.37 -12.68
N GLU A 198 9.98 -9.03 -13.51
CA GLU A 198 10.21 -8.33 -14.78
C GLU A 198 10.82 -6.94 -14.59
N VAL A 199 10.73 -6.37 -13.37
CA VAL A 199 11.14 -4.98 -13.12
C VAL A 199 12.15 -4.81 -11.98
N MET A 200 12.60 -5.88 -11.31
CA MET A 200 13.54 -5.78 -10.19
C MET A 200 14.87 -5.10 -10.59
N GLU A 201 15.35 -5.34 -11.80
CA GLU A 201 16.61 -4.74 -12.28
C GLU A 201 16.42 -3.34 -12.89
N MET A 202 15.17 -2.90 -13.10
CA MET A 202 14.90 -1.58 -13.67
C MET A 202 15.14 -0.47 -12.64
N PRO A 203 15.57 0.72 -13.08
CA PRO A 203 15.62 1.90 -12.21
C PRO A 203 14.24 2.20 -11.60
N LEU A 204 14.16 2.40 -10.29
CA LEU A 204 12.90 2.65 -9.57
C LEU A 204 12.14 3.84 -10.16
N GLU A 205 12.85 4.92 -10.49
CA GLU A 205 12.26 6.11 -11.09
C GLU A 205 11.72 5.87 -12.50
N GLU A 206 12.29 4.91 -13.23
CA GLU A 206 11.74 4.50 -14.53
C GLU A 206 10.45 3.72 -14.36
N ILE A 207 10.36 2.81 -13.39
CA ILE A 207 9.12 2.10 -13.06
C ILE A 207 8.03 3.11 -12.69
N LYS A 208 8.34 4.09 -11.83
CA LYS A 208 7.38 5.15 -11.46
C LYS A 208 6.86 5.90 -12.69
N ARG A 209 7.73 6.27 -13.63
CA ARG A 209 7.31 6.90 -14.89
C ARG A 209 6.45 5.96 -15.74
N ASN A 210 6.89 4.72 -15.95
CA ASN A 210 6.19 3.74 -16.80
C ASN A 210 4.80 3.40 -16.25
N TYR A 211 4.64 3.38 -14.93
CA TYR A 211 3.39 3.05 -14.26
C TYR A 211 2.52 4.28 -14.01
N ASN A 212 2.96 5.46 -14.47
CA ASN A 212 2.32 6.76 -14.24
C ASN A 212 2.09 7.05 -12.75
N ILE A 213 3.06 6.72 -11.90
CA ILE A 213 3.02 7.01 -10.47
C ILE A 213 3.43 8.46 -10.25
N THR A 214 2.44 9.29 -9.95
CA THR A 214 2.66 10.71 -9.63
C THR A 214 3.27 10.87 -8.23
N PRO A 215 4.14 11.87 -7.98
CA PRO A 215 4.72 12.12 -6.66
C PRO A 215 3.68 12.40 -5.57
N GLU A 216 4.04 12.10 -4.31
CA GLU A 216 3.32 12.63 -3.15
C GLU A 216 3.60 14.13 -2.93
#